data_AF-A0A954HGF5-F1
#
_entry.id   AF-A0A954HGF5-F1
#
_cell.length_a   1.000
_cell.length_b   1.000
_cell.length_c   1.000
_cell.angle_alpha   90.00
_cell.angle_beta   90.00
_cell.angle_gamma   90.00
#
_symmetry.space_group_name_H-M   'P 1'
#
loop_
_entity.id
_entity.type
_entity.pdbx_description
1 polymer ?
#
loop_
_entity_poly.entity_id
_entity_poly.type
_entity_poly.pdbx_seq_one_letter_code
_entity_poly.pdbx_strand_id
1 'polypeptide(L)'
;MLVGVGLTQLPNLLSQLKQVSLSISPSLGTSASAPVAAASILVYFGIAGFLLGFLWTRLYLASAFREVDIGWILSRVDAADKKIDEFQKQAEADVLALNLVAKQLAPDPEAAMVPQHELNAAVSAASQSVRAQIFNQAWRLRVDNWRDDKPLMERCIPVFEALIASDLGKQFHQNHGQLGYALKDKQQPDWKAAEERLVTAIKRRGPVKDNGHGFYEFNLAICRIMLDEDSLAGKPSDDKAQNVVLKLIEDSILDGKARYVKDEKIILDWLNRNGFSLDDVLQKLADRLVDKDIS
;
A
#
# COMPACT_ATOMS: atom_id res chain seq x y z
N MET A 1 -1.76 13.25 49.19
CA MET A 1 -1.12 13.19 50.52
C MET A 1 -0.34 14.47 50.79
N LEU A 2 -1.01 15.54 51.23
CA LEU A 2 -0.33 16.80 51.63
C LEU A 2 -0.99 17.48 52.85
N VAL A 3 -2.07 16.90 53.37
CA VAL A 3 -2.77 17.41 54.56
C VAL A 3 -2.27 16.74 55.86
N GLY A 4 -1.60 15.58 55.75
CA GLY A 4 -1.15 14.78 56.91
C GLY A 4 0.17 15.22 57.55
N VAL A 5 1.05 15.91 56.82
CA VAL A 5 2.37 16.35 57.35
C VAL A 5 2.29 17.77 57.95
N GLY A 6 1.29 18.57 57.57
CA GLY A 6 1.08 19.91 58.13
C GLY A 6 0.62 19.91 59.59
N LEU A 7 -0.16 18.90 60.01
CA LEU A 7 -0.66 18.83 61.39
C LEU A 7 0.41 18.46 62.42
N THR A 8 1.43 17.70 62.05
CA THR A 8 2.49 17.27 62.99
C THR A 8 3.55 18.36 63.23
N GLN A 9 3.62 19.37 62.35
CA GLN A 9 4.57 20.49 62.48
C GLN A 9 3.96 21.74 63.13
N LEU A 10 2.65 21.73 63.41
CA LEU A 10 1.95 22.84 64.06
C LEU A 10 2.64 23.35 65.35
N PRO A 11 3.17 22.48 66.23
CA PRO A 11 3.84 22.92 67.46
C PRO A 11 5.13 23.72 67.21
N ASN A 12 5.91 23.32 66.20
CA ASN A 12 7.16 24.00 65.83
C ASN A 12 6.89 25.35 65.13
N LEU A 13 5.76 25.46 64.43
CA LEU A 13 5.34 26.69 63.79
C LEU A 13 4.96 27.75 64.84
N LEU A 14 4.27 27.34 65.91
CA LEU A 14 3.87 28.22 67.01
C LEU A 14 5.07 28.76 67.79
N SER A 15 6.11 27.94 68.00
CA SER A 15 7.32 28.37 68.71
C SER A 15 8.13 29.38 67.89
N GLN A 16 8.22 29.20 66.57
CA GLN A 16 8.88 30.15 65.67
C GLN A 16 8.09 31.46 65.53
N LEU A 17 6.76 31.40 65.45
CA LEU A 17 5.89 32.59 65.47
C LEU A 17 6.09 33.42 66.72
N LYS A 18 6.22 32.77 67.89
CA LYS A 18 6.52 33.45 69.15
C LYS A 18 7.86 34.18 69.12
N GLN A 19 8.90 33.56 68.56
CA GLN A 19 10.23 34.19 68.42
C GLN A 19 10.20 35.40 67.48
N VAL A 20 9.55 35.28 66.32
CA VAL A 20 9.42 36.39 65.35
C VAL A 20 8.58 37.54 65.92
N SER A 21 7.48 37.21 66.60
CA SER A 21 6.63 38.19 67.27
C SER A 21 7.38 38.96 68.36
N LEU A 22 8.25 38.31 69.13
CA LEU A 22 9.06 38.97 70.15
C LEU A 22 10.10 39.91 69.53
N SER A 23 10.70 39.54 68.40
CA SER A 23 11.65 40.38 67.66
C SER A 23 11.01 41.60 66.98
N ILE A 24 9.75 41.50 66.55
CA ILE A 24 9.00 42.59 65.88
C ILE A 24 8.28 43.49 66.90
N SER A 25 7.96 42.98 68.09
CA SER A 25 7.23 43.71 69.13
C SER A 25 7.80 45.10 69.48
N PRO A 26 9.13 45.34 69.54
CA PRO A 26 9.67 46.65 69.91
C PRO A 26 9.36 47.74 68.87
N SER A 27 9.14 47.34 67.61
CA SER A 27 8.82 48.26 66.50
C SER A 27 7.36 48.74 66.52
N LEU A 28 6.50 48.10 67.31
CA LEU A 28 5.07 48.40 67.42
C LEU A 28 4.71 49.18 68.70
N GLY A 29 5.70 49.45 69.56
CA GLY A 29 5.57 50.23 70.79
C GLY A 29 6.06 49.50 72.07
N THR A 30 6.16 50.22 73.19
CA THR A 30 6.66 49.70 74.49
C THR A 30 5.55 49.19 75.43
N SER A 31 4.31 49.11 74.96
CA SER A 31 3.18 48.69 75.79
C SER A 31 3.19 47.17 76.04
N ALA A 32 2.65 46.74 77.18
CA ALA A 32 2.53 45.32 77.53
C ALA A 32 1.72 44.48 76.52
N SER A 33 0.93 45.14 75.66
CA SER A 33 0.12 44.52 74.60
C SER A 33 0.83 44.41 73.23
N ALA A 34 2.00 45.03 73.04
CA ALA A 34 2.69 45.09 71.75
C ALA A 34 3.04 43.71 71.15
N PRO A 35 3.48 42.69 71.94
CA PRO A 35 3.74 41.35 71.40
C PRO A 35 2.47 40.64 70.91
N VAL A 36 1.34 40.82 71.60
CA VAL A 36 0.05 40.21 71.21
C VAL A 36 -0.47 40.83 69.91
N ALA A 37 -0.31 42.14 69.76
CA ALA A 37 -0.65 42.85 68.52
C ALA A 37 0.21 42.37 67.34
N ALA A 38 1.53 42.22 67.54
CA ALA A 38 2.45 41.69 66.53
C ALA A 38 2.06 40.28 66.07
N ALA A 39 1.80 39.37 67.02
CA ALA A 39 1.36 38.01 66.73
C ALA A 39 0.03 37.98 65.97
N SER A 40 -0.92 38.84 66.37
CA SER A 40 -2.24 38.91 65.73
C SER A 40 -2.15 39.38 64.27
N ILE A 41 -1.28 40.36 63.99
CA ILE A 41 -1.02 40.85 62.63
C ILE A 41 -0.40 39.74 61.77
N LEU A 42 0.61 39.02 62.28
CA LEU A 42 1.26 37.92 61.55
C LEU A 42 0.28 36.78 61.25
N VAL A 43 -0.55 36.40 62.23
CA VAL A 43 -1.57 35.37 62.05
C VAL A 43 -2.63 35.84 61.04
N TYR A 44 -3.10 37.09 61.14
CA TYR A 44 -4.07 37.65 60.21
C TYR A 44 -3.55 37.66 58.77
N PHE A 45 -2.35 38.19 58.52
CA PHE A 45 -1.76 38.20 57.18
C PHE A 45 -1.38 36.80 56.68
N GLY A 46 -1.00 35.89 57.56
CA GLY A 46 -0.76 34.48 57.21
C GLY A 46 -2.04 33.78 56.75
N ILE A 47 -3.15 33.94 57.48
CA ILE A 47 -4.46 33.40 57.09
C ILE A 47 -4.96 34.07 55.82
N ALA A 48 -4.89 35.41 55.72
CA ALA A 48 -5.34 36.14 54.55
C ALA A 48 -4.52 35.78 53.30
N GLY A 49 -3.19 35.71 53.41
CA GLY A 49 -2.31 35.27 52.32
C GLY A 49 -2.55 33.82 51.92
N PHE A 50 -2.77 32.92 52.90
CA PHE A 50 -3.13 31.53 52.64
C PHE A 50 -4.47 31.42 51.92
N LEU A 51 -5.51 32.12 52.40
CA LEU A 51 -6.82 32.12 51.77
C LEU A 51 -6.78 32.72 50.36
N LEU A 52 -6.05 33.82 50.16
CA LEU A 52 -5.87 34.42 48.84
C LEU A 52 -5.13 33.47 47.88
N GLY A 53 -4.02 32.86 48.31
CA GLY A 53 -3.29 31.89 47.49
C GLY A 53 -4.09 30.62 47.20
N PHE A 54 -4.82 30.12 48.19
CA PHE A 54 -5.69 28.95 48.04
C PHE A 54 -6.87 29.23 47.11
N LEU A 55 -7.56 30.36 47.27
CA LEU A 55 -8.64 30.76 46.39
C LEU A 55 -8.13 31.04 44.98
N TRP A 56 -6.98 31.70 44.84
CA TRP A 56 -6.36 32.00 43.55
C TRP A 56 -6.03 30.72 42.78
N THR A 57 -5.31 29.79 43.41
CA THR A 57 -4.98 28.50 42.78
C THR A 57 -6.24 27.68 42.50
N ARG A 58 -7.19 27.64 43.42
CA ARG A 58 -8.41 26.84 43.22
C ARG A 58 -9.34 27.41 42.16
N LEU A 59 -9.40 28.74 42.00
CA LEU A 59 -10.32 29.38 41.05
C LEU A 59 -9.66 29.57 39.66
N TYR A 60 -8.45 30.10 39.61
CA TYR A 60 -7.79 30.41 38.34
C TYR A 60 -7.07 29.21 37.74
N LEU A 61 -6.31 28.45 38.54
CA LEU A 61 -5.52 27.34 38.00
C LEU A 61 -6.43 26.18 37.57
N ALA A 62 -7.46 25.87 38.34
CA ALA A 62 -8.44 24.85 37.97
C ALA A 62 -9.27 25.25 36.74
N SER A 63 -9.61 26.53 36.58
CA SER A 63 -10.30 27.03 35.38
C SER A 63 -9.38 26.97 34.15
N ALA A 64 -8.14 27.41 34.28
CA ALA A 64 -7.16 27.39 33.19
C ALA A 64 -6.87 25.96 32.69
N PHE A 65 -6.74 24.98 33.60
CA PHE A 65 -6.59 23.58 33.18
C PHE A 65 -7.84 23.02 32.50
N ARG A 66 -9.04 23.37 32.97
CA ARG A 66 -10.29 22.91 32.36
C ARG A 66 -10.45 23.41 30.92
N GLU A 67 -10.10 24.67 30.66
CA GLU A 67 -10.16 25.24 29.30
C GLU A 67 -9.17 24.56 28.35
N VAL A 68 -7.93 24.33 28.80
CA VAL A 68 -6.90 23.63 28.02
C VAL A 68 -7.30 22.18 27.75
N ASP A 69 -7.81 21.47 28.77
CA ASP A 69 -8.27 20.08 28.63
C ASP A 69 -9.46 19.97 27.66
N ILE A 70 -10.43 20.88 27.74
CA ILE A 70 -11.56 20.91 26.81
C ILE A 70 -11.08 21.18 25.38
N GLY A 71 -10.20 22.17 25.17
CA GLY A 71 -9.65 22.46 23.84
C GLY A 71 -8.90 21.26 23.24
N TRP A 72 -8.12 20.55 24.04
CA TRP A 72 -7.44 19.33 23.61
C TRP A 72 -8.43 18.21 23.28
N ILE A 73 -9.47 17.98 24.12
CA ILE A 73 -10.51 16.97 23.84
C ILE A 73 -11.21 17.30 22.53
N LEU A 74 -11.64 18.55 22.33
CA LEU A 74 -12.32 18.99 21.10
C LEU A 74 -11.45 18.76 19.87
N SER A 75 -10.17 19.12 19.91
CA SER A 75 -9.25 18.87 18.79
C SER A 75 -9.08 17.37 18.45
N ARG A 76 -9.15 16.48 19.45
CA ARG A 76 -9.10 15.04 19.21
C ARG A 76 -10.40 14.49 18.63
N VAL A 77 -11.55 15.04 19.05
CA VAL A 77 -12.86 14.73 18.46
C VAL A 77 -12.87 15.16 17.00
N ASP A 78 -12.48 16.39 16.68
CA ASP A 78 -12.40 16.88 15.30
C ASP A 78 -11.46 16.05 14.42
N ALA A 79 -10.31 15.62 14.97
CA ALA A 79 -9.38 14.76 14.25
C ALA A 79 -9.91 13.33 14.06
N ALA A 80 -10.71 12.82 15.00
CA ALA A 80 -11.38 11.53 14.88
C ALA A 80 -12.51 11.60 13.84
N ASP A 81 -13.32 12.64 13.85
CA ASP A 81 -14.41 12.85 12.89
C ASP A 81 -13.86 12.95 11.46
N LYS A 82 -12.78 13.72 11.25
CA LYS A 82 -12.10 13.78 9.94
C LYS A 82 -11.61 12.41 9.46
N LYS A 83 -11.03 11.60 10.36
CA LYS A 83 -10.60 10.24 10.01
C LYS A 83 -11.78 9.32 9.70
N ILE A 84 -12.89 9.46 10.42
CA ILE A 84 -14.11 8.71 10.15
C ILE A 84 -14.63 9.06 8.76
N ASP A 85 -14.71 10.35 8.40
CA ASP A 85 -15.13 10.80 7.07
C ASP A 85 -14.20 10.28 5.97
N GLU A 86 -12.88 10.30 6.19
CA GLU A 86 -11.89 9.75 5.25
C GLU A 86 -12.07 8.24 5.06
N PHE A 87 -12.26 7.49 6.15
CA PHE A 87 -12.52 6.05 6.08
C PHE A 87 -13.85 5.73 5.39
N GLN A 88 -14.91 6.50 5.65
CA GLN A 88 -16.20 6.34 5.00
C GLN A 88 -16.10 6.57 3.49
N LYS A 89 -15.46 7.68 3.07
CA LYS A 89 -15.21 7.97 1.65
C LYS A 89 -14.39 6.87 0.97
N GLN A 90 -13.36 6.37 1.63
CA GLN A 90 -12.56 5.27 1.09
C GLN A 90 -13.39 3.98 0.99
N ALA A 91 -14.21 3.66 2.00
CA ALA A 91 -15.07 2.49 1.98
C ALA A 91 -16.12 2.58 0.86
N GLU A 92 -16.71 3.74 0.62
CA GLU A 92 -17.63 3.98 -0.49
C GLU A 92 -16.96 3.81 -1.85
N ALA A 93 -15.76 4.37 -2.04
CA ALA A 93 -14.97 4.21 -3.26
C ALA A 93 -14.60 2.73 -3.50
N ASP A 94 -14.20 2.03 -2.45
CA ASP A 94 -13.85 0.62 -2.46
C ASP A 94 -15.04 -0.27 -2.88
N VAL A 95 -16.21 -0.03 -2.28
CA VAL A 95 -17.45 -0.74 -2.63
C VAL A 95 -17.86 -0.46 -4.07
N LEU A 96 -17.80 0.80 -4.52
CA LEU A 96 -18.11 1.17 -5.90
C LEU A 96 -17.20 0.44 -6.89
N ALA A 97 -15.89 0.44 -6.63
CA ALA A 97 -14.92 -0.24 -7.49
C ALA A 97 -15.18 -1.75 -7.57
N LEU A 98 -15.43 -2.40 -6.43
CA LEU A 98 -15.75 -3.82 -6.40
C LEU A 98 -17.05 -4.14 -7.14
N ASN A 99 -18.09 -3.31 -6.99
CA ASN A 99 -19.37 -3.51 -7.68
C ASN A 99 -19.23 -3.36 -9.20
N LEU A 100 -18.54 -2.32 -9.68
CA LEU A 100 -18.31 -2.13 -11.11
C LEU A 100 -17.45 -3.25 -11.70
N VAL A 101 -16.41 -3.68 -11.00
CA VAL A 101 -15.60 -4.83 -11.42
C VAL A 101 -16.43 -6.12 -11.42
N ALA A 102 -17.23 -6.38 -10.40
CA ALA A 102 -18.08 -7.57 -10.36
C ALA A 102 -19.09 -7.59 -11.53
N LYS A 103 -19.68 -6.42 -11.85
CA LYS A 103 -20.55 -6.27 -13.03
C LYS A 103 -19.78 -6.51 -14.34
N GLN A 104 -18.58 -5.95 -14.44
CA GLN A 104 -17.71 -6.13 -15.60
C GLN A 104 -17.33 -7.61 -15.78
N LEU A 105 -17.04 -8.33 -14.70
CA LEU A 105 -16.61 -9.73 -14.72
C LEU A 105 -17.76 -10.75 -14.67
N ALA A 106 -19.01 -10.31 -14.72
CA ALA A 106 -20.17 -11.19 -14.65
C ALA A 106 -20.15 -12.23 -15.79
N PRO A 107 -20.51 -13.50 -15.52
CA PRO A 107 -20.49 -14.58 -16.52
C PRO A 107 -21.64 -14.51 -17.53
N ASP A 108 -22.52 -13.52 -17.42
CA ASP A 108 -23.63 -13.31 -18.33
C ASP A 108 -23.14 -12.69 -19.65
N PRO A 109 -23.25 -13.40 -20.79
CA PRO A 109 -22.81 -12.91 -22.09
C PRO A 109 -23.54 -11.63 -22.54
N GLU A 110 -24.78 -11.44 -22.08
CA GLU A 110 -25.62 -10.28 -22.43
C GLU A 110 -25.45 -9.12 -21.44
N ALA A 111 -24.69 -9.32 -20.35
CA ALA A 111 -24.47 -8.28 -19.38
C ALA A 111 -23.68 -7.11 -19.99
N ALA A 112 -24.32 -5.94 -19.98
CA ALA A 112 -23.73 -4.70 -20.46
C ALA A 112 -22.35 -4.43 -19.82
N MET A 113 -21.37 -4.19 -20.69
CA MET A 113 -20.01 -3.82 -20.31
C MET A 113 -20.02 -2.50 -19.55
N VAL A 114 -19.16 -2.39 -18.53
CA VAL A 114 -18.96 -1.13 -17.83
C VAL A 114 -18.07 -0.23 -18.69
N PRO A 115 -18.44 1.05 -18.92
CA PRO A 115 -17.60 1.95 -19.69
C PRO A 115 -16.17 2.08 -19.10
N GLN A 116 -15.15 2.02 -19.95
CA GLN A 116 -13.75 2.00 -19.49
C GLN A 116 -13.37 3.17 -18.58
N HIS A 117 -13.89 4.37 -18.86
CA HIS A 117 -13.61 5.55 -18.05
C HIS A 117 -14.18 5.44 -16.64
N GLU A 118 -15.32 4.76 -16.46
CA GLU A 118 -15.91 4.50 -15.14
C GLU A 118 -15.06 3.48 -14.35
N LEU A 119 -14.60 2.41 -15.01
CA LEU A 119 -13.67 1.46 -14.40
C LEU A 119 -12.36 2.15 -13.99
N ASN A 120 -11.78 2.95 -14.86
CA ASN A 120 -10.56 3.70 -14.56
C ASN A 120 -10.73 4.60 -13.33
N ALA A 121 -11.83 5.37 -13.29
CA ALA A 121 -12.11 6.27 -12.18
C ALA A 121 -12.30 5.50 -10.85
N ALA A 122 -13.12 4.46 -10.86
CA ALA A 122 -13.42 3.69 -9.65
C ALA A 122 -12.20 2.91 -9.14
N VAL A 123 -11.46 2.22 -10.03
CA VAL A 123 -10.25 1.48 -9.65
C VAL A 123 -9.15 2.41 -9.16
N SER A 124 -9.02 3.62 -9.74
CA SER A 124 -8.05 4.62 -9.29
C SER A 124 -8.37 5.18 -7.90
N ALA A 125 -9.65 5.36 -7.58
CA ALA A 125 -10.10 5.84 -6.27
C ALA A 125 -10.04 4.76 -5.18
N ALA A 126 -9.95 3.48 -5.56
CA ALA A 126 -9.93 2.37 -4.63
C ALA A 126 -8.61 2.26 -3.85
N SER A 127 -8.72 1.75 -2.63
CA SER A 127 -7.60 1.47 -1.75
C SER A 127 -6.67 0.42 -2.37
N GLN A 128 -5.41 0.39 -1.91
CA GLN A 128 -4.42 -0.55 -2.44
C GLN A 128 -4.82 -2.01 -2.24
N SER A 129 -5.42 -2.33 -1.10
CA SER A 129 -5.92 -3.68 -0.80
C SER A 129 -7.04 -4.07 -1.76
N VAL A 130 -7.96 -3.15 -2.05
CA VAL A 130 -9.05 -3.40 -2.99
C VAL A 130 -8.55 -3.53 -4.42
N ARG A 131 -7.56 -2.74 -4.85
CA ARG A 131 -6.91 -2.95 -6.16
C ARG A 131 -6.23 -4.32 -6.27
N ALA A 132 -5.60 -4.81 -5.20
CA ALA A 132 -5.05 -6.16 -5.17
C ALA A 132 -6.15 -7.24 -5.25
N GLN A 133 -7.29 -7.02 -4.59
CA GLN A 133 -8.45 -7.91 -4.70
C GLN A 133 -9.03 -7.92 -6.12
N ILE A 134 -9.16 -6.76 -6.76
CA ILE A 134 -9.63 -6.60 -8.15
C ILE A 134 -8.70 -7.34 -9.11
N PHE A 135 -7.37 -7.19 -8.93
CA PHE A 135 -6.39 -7.95 -9.70
C PHE A 135 -6.61 -9.46 -9.56
N ASN A 136 -6.79 -9.96 -8.34
CA ASN A 136 -7.00 -11.40 -8.11
C ASN A 136 -8.29 -11.92 -8.76
N GLN A 137 -9.37 -11.12 -8.78
CA GLN A 137 -10.62 -11.50 -9.45
C GLN A 137 -10.44 -11.61 -10.97
N ALA A 138 -9.84 -10.59 -11.60
CA ALA A 138 -9.57 -10.58 -13.02
C ALA A 138 -8.58 -11.69 -13.44
N TRP A 139 -7.55 -11.93 -12.61
CA TRP A 139 -6.58 -12.99 -12.82
C TRP A 139 -7.21 -14.39 -12.78
N ARG A 140 -8.07 -14.67 -11.78
CA ARG A 140 -8.78 -15.96 -11.69
C ARG A 140 -9.67 -16.19 -12.90
N LEU A 141 -10.50 -15.21 -13.23
CA LEU A 141 -11.37 -15.28 -14.42
C LEU A 141 -10.55 -15.59 -15.68
N ARG A 142 -9.38 -14.98 -15.86
CA ARG A 142 -8.52 -15.27 -17.00
C ARG A 142 -7.98 -16.71 -16.96
N VAL A 143 -7.40 -17.12 -15.85
CA VAL A 143 -6.78 -18.45 -15.70
C VAL A 143 -7.80 -19.57 -15.90
N ASP A 144 -9.03 -19.37 -15.44
CA ASP A 144 -10.07 -20.39 -15.50
C ASP A 144 -10.69 -20.52 -16.90
N ASN A 145 -10.62 -19.46 -17.73
CA ASN A 145 -11.41 -19.39 -18.97
C ASN A 145 -10.59 -19.19 -20.27
N TRP A 146 -9.28 -18.91 -20.20
CA TRP A 146 -8.49 -18.58 -21.41
C TRP A 146 -8.46 -19.65 -22.50
N ARG A 147 -8.69 -20.93 -22.16
CA ARG A 147 -8.77 -22.03 -23.14
C ARG A 147 -10.18 -22.23 -23.67
N ASP A 148 -11.15 -22.27 -22.76
CA ASP A 148 -12.45 -22.90 -23.03
C ASP A 148 -13.60 -21.87 -23.18
N ASP A 149 -13.50 -20.70 -22.55
CA ASP A 149 -14.51 -19.63 -22.63
C ASP A 149 -13.83 -18.27 -22.87
N LYS A 150 -13.47 -18.03 -24.14
CA LYS A 150 -12.79 -16.80 -24.54
C LYS A 150 -13.64 -15.54 -24.34
N PRO A 151 -14.94 -15.50 -24.70
CA PRO A 151 -15.77 -14.32 -24.43
C PRO A 151 -15.82 -13.95 -22.96
N LEU A 152 -15.94 -14.93 -22.06
CA LEU A 152 -15.88 -14.65 -20.62
C LEU A 152 -14.49 -14.15 -20.20
N MET A 153 -13.43 -14.81 -20.65
CA MET A 153 -12.05 -14.39 -20.36
C MET A 153 -11.81 -12.93 -20.77
N GLU A 154 -12.25 -12.53 -21.97
CA GLU A 154 -12.08 -11.17 -22.50
C GLU A 154 -12.64 -10.06 -21.58
N ARG A 155 -13.63 -10.38 -20.74
CA ARG A 155 -14.19 -9.43 -19.78
C ARG A 155 -13.17 -8.93 -18.75
N CYS A 156 -12.06 -9.64 -18.54
CA CYS A 156 -10.96 -9.19 -17.67
C CYS A 156 -10.09 -8.09 -18.27
N ILE A 157 -10.10 -7.90 -19.60
CA ILE A 157 -9.21 -6.97 -20.31
C ILE A 157 -9.42 -5.52 -19.82
N PRO A 158 -10.65 -4.97 -19.80
CA PRO A 158 -10.94 -3.63 -19.24
C PRO A 158 -10.46 -3.42 -17.80
N VAL A 159 -10.50 -4.48 -16.99
CA VAL A 159 -10.11 -4.43 -15.58
C VAL A 159 -8.59 -4.31 -15.44
N PHE A 160 -7.83 -5.08 -16.22
CA PHE A 160 -6.37 -4.92 -16.24
C PHE A 160 -5.93 -3.56 -16.79
N GLU A 161 -6.63 -3.03 -17.79
CA GLU A 161 -6.39 -1.66 -18.28
C GLU A 161 -6.59 -0.61 -17.18
N ALA A 162 -7.68 -0.72 -16.41
CA ALA A 162 -7.95 0.18 -15.30
C ALA A 162 -6.91 0.07 -14.17
N LEU A 163 -6.48 -1.14 -13.85
CA LEU A 163 -5.41 -1.37 -12.87
C LEU A 163 -4.08 -0.74 -13.31
N ILE A 164 -3.72 -0.84 -14.60
CA ILE A 164 -2.53 -0.18 -15.17
C ILE A 164 -2.68 1.34 -15.11
N ALA A 165 -3.85 1.88 -15.44
CA ALA A 165 -4.11 3.32 -15.38
C ALA A 165 -3.98 3.88 -13.94
N SER A 166 -4.31 3.07 -12.93
CA SER A 166 -4.17 3.44 -11.51
C SER A 166 -2.74 3.34 -10.96
N ASP A 167 -1.82 2.66 -11.66
CA ASP A 167 -0.45 2.39 -11.21
C ASP A 167 0.52 3.53 -11.60
N LEU A 168 0.35 4.69 -10.98
CA LEU A 168 1.20 5.87 -11.21
C LEU A 168 2.68 5.60 -10.84
N GLY A 169 2.92 4.74 -9.84
CA GLY A 169 4.24 4.33 -9.39
C GLY A 169 4.93 3.34 -10.32
N LYS A 170 4.22 2.79 -11.32
CA LYS A 170 4.70 1.79 -12.28
C LYS A 170 5.26 0.52 -11.62
N GLN A 171 4.73 0.17 -10.45
CA GLN A 171 5.28 -0.89 -9.60
C GLN A 171 4.80 -2.28 -10.02
N PHE A 172 3.62 -2.38 -10.66
CA PHE A 172 2.95 -3.67 -10.86
C PHE A 172 3.16 -4.21 -12.26
N HIS A 173 4.31 -4.88 -12.49
CA HIS A 173 4.58 -5.55 -13.76
C HIS A 173 3.56 -6.66 -14.10
N GLN A 174 2.93 -7.25 -13.07
CA GLN A 174 1.94 -8.32 -13.22
C GLN A 174 0.68 -7.85 -13.97
N ASN A 175 0.23 -6.60 -13.76
CA ASN A 175 -0.94 -6.06 -14.47
C ASN A 175 -0.69 -6.05 -15.99
N HIS A 176 0.50 -5.62 -16.40
CA HIS A 176 0.93 -5.66 -17.80
C HIS A 176 1.05 -7.09 -18.33
N GLY A 177 1.61 -7.99 -17.51
CA GLY A 177 1.74 -9.39 -17.86
C GLY A 177 0.41 -10.08 -18.13
N GLN A 178 -0.55 -9.92 -17.21
CA GLN A 178 -1.88 -10.52 -17.35
C GLN A 178 -2.68 -9.92 -18.51
N LEU A 179 -2.58 -8.61 -18.74
CA LEU A 179 -3.17 -7.98 -19.92
C LEU A 179 -2.55 -8.52 -21.21
N GLY A 180 -1.22 -8.70 -21.25
CA GLY A 180 -0.54 -9.30 -22.39
C GLY A 180 -1.02 -10.72 -22.68
N TYR A 181 -1.23 -11.54 -21.65
CA TYR A 181 -1.81 -12.88 -21.80
C TYR A 181 -3.25 -12.81 -22.32
N ALA A 182 -4.11 -11.97 -21.73
CA ALA A 182 -5.50 -11.86 -22.15
C ALA A 182 -5.63 -11.38 -23.61
N LEU A 183 -4.84 -10.40 -24.03
CA LEU A 183 -4.83 -9.90 -25.42
C LEU A 183 -4.37 -10.95 -26.43
N LYS A 184 -3.42 -11.81 -26.03
CA LYS A 184 -2.95 -12.94 -26.84
C LYS A 184 -3.98 -14.07 -26.89
N ASP A 185 -4.66 -14.35 -25.78
CA ASP A 185 -5.56 -15.50 -25.64
C ASP A 185 -6.99 -15.22 -26.14
N LYS A 186 -7.37 -13.95 -26.38
CA LYS A 186 -8.72 -13.56 -26.81
C LYS A 186 -9.16 -14.23 -28.13
N GLN A 187 -10.46 -14.19 -28.43
CA GLN A 187 -11.07 -14.87 -29.58
C GLN A 187 -10.37 -14.50 -30.88
N GLN A 188 -10.06 -13.22 -31.04
CA GLN A 188 -9.22 -12.70 -32.12
C GLN A 188 -7.95 -12.10 -31.51
N PRO A 189 -6.86 -12.88 -31.37
CA PRO A 189 -5.65 -12.42 -30.72
C PRO A 189 -5.14 -11.08 -31.24
N ASP A 190 -4.84 -10.16 -30.32
CA ASP A 190 -4.16 -8.90 -30.64
C ASP A 190 -2.68 -9.06 -30.29
N TRP A 191 -1.96 -9.69 -31.22
CA TRP A 191 -0.55 -10.02 -31.03
C TRP A 191 0.31 -8.80 -30.77
N LYS A 192 -0.01 -7.66 -31.41
CA LYS A 192 0.78 -6.45 -31.29
C LYS A 192 0.60 -5.80 -29.93
N ALA A 193 -0.64 -5.61 -29.49
CA ALA A 193 -0.90 -5.07 -28.16
C ALA A 193 -0.39 -6.02 -27.07
N ALA A 194 -0.52 -7.34 -27.25
CA ALA A 194 0.05 -8.32 -26.34
C ALA A 194 1.59 -8.21 -26.24
N GLU A 195 2.29 -8.07 -27.37
CA GLU A 195 3.74 -7.86 -27.42
C GLU A 195 4.15 -6.64 -26.57
N GLU A 196 3.51 -5.49 -26.80
CA GLU A 196 3.82 -4.25 -26.09
C GLU A 196 3.66 -4.37 -24.57
N ARG A 197 2.61 -5.07 -24.13
CA ARG A 197 2.33 -5.28 -22.71
C ARG A 197 3.32 -6.24 -22.08
N LEU A 198 3.68 -7.33 -22.74
CA LEU A 198 4.66 -8.29 -22.25
C LEU A 198 6.07 -7.66 -22.20
N VAL A 199 6.46 -6.88 -23.21
CA VAL A 199 7.71 -6.11 -23.20
C VAL A 199 7.75 -5.16 -22.00
N THR A 200 6.64 -4.45 -21.75
CA THR A 200 6.53 -3.56 -20.59
C THR A 200 6.63 -4.32 -19.27
N ALA A 201 6.00 -5.49 -19.16
CA ALA A 201 6.07 -6.35 -17.98
C ALA A 201 7.51 -6.82 -17.72
N ILE A 202 8.20 -7.32 -18.74
CA ILE A 202 9.61 -7.76 -18.63
C ILE A 202 10.51 -6.60 -18.24
N LYS A 203 10.35 -5.43 -18.85
CA LYS A 203 11.13 -4.23 -18.53
C LYS A 203 10.97 -3.81 -17.07
N ARG A 204 9.74 -3.88 -16.53
CA ARG A 204 9.46 -3.50 -15.14
C ARG A 204 9.90 -4.56 -14.14
N ARG A 205 9.74 -5.84 -14.47
CA ARG A 205 10.18 -6.97 -13.64
C ARG A 205 11.70 -7.00 -13.53
N GLY A 206 12.42 -6.67 -14.61
CA GLY A 206 13.86 -6.88 -14.70
C GLY A 206 14.22 -8.31 -15.11
N PRO A 207 15.47 -8.75 -14.89
CA PRO A 207 15.95 -10.08 -15.32
C PRO A 207 15.12 -11.23 -14.75
N VAL A 208 14.80 -12.21 -15.60
CA VAL A 208 14.03 -13.41 -15.22
C VAL A 208 14.73 -14.24 -14.15
N LYS A 209 16.06 -14.35 -14.24
CA LYS A 209 16.91 -15.06 -13.27
C LYS A 209 16.63 -14.64 -11.83
N ASP A 210 16.43 -13.35 -11.60
CA ASP A 210 16.36 -12.78 -10.26
C ASP A 210 14.91 -12.67 -9.74
N ASN A 211 13.92 -12.63 -10.65
CA ASN A 211 12.53 -12.26 -10.33
C ASN A 211 11.49 -13.28 -10.85
N GLY A 212 11.91 -14.36 -11.52
CA GLY A 212 11.05 -15.40 -12.07
C GLY A 212 10.09 -14.91 -13.16
N HIS A 213 8.90 -15.51 -13.22
CA HIS A 213 7.83 -15.17 -14.19
C HIS A 213 8.20 -15.39 -15.67
N GLY A 214 8.94 -16.45 -16.00
CA GLY A 214 9.37 -16.82 -17.35
C GLY A 214 8.23 -17.06 -18.36
N PHE A 215 6.98 -17.07 -17.90
CA PHE A 215 5.83 -17.04 -18.79
C PHE A 215 5.71 -15.74 -19.59
N TYR A 216 6.31 -14.62 -19.15
CA TYR A 216 6.33 -13.41 -19.99
C TYR A 216 7.15 -13.63 -21.24
N GLU A 217 8.35 -14.19 -21.10
CA GLU A 217 9.23 -14.52 -22.22
C GLU A 217 8.61 -15.57 -23.14
N PHE A 218 8.05 -16.64 -22.57
CA PHE A 218 7.36 -17.68 -23.33
C PHE A 218 6.24 -17.11 -24.21
N ASN A 219 5.33 -16.30 -23.63
CA ASN A 219 4.23 -15.72 -24.39
C ASN A 219 4.70 -14.63 -25.35
N LEU A 220 5.76 -13.87 -25.01
CA LEU A 220 6.33 -12.86 -25.91
C LEU A 220 6.98 -13.51 -27.13
N ALA A 221 7.61 -14.68 -26.97
CA ALA A 221 8.14 -15.46 -28.08
C ALA A 221 7.00 -15.83 -29.05
N ILE A 222 5.88 -16.34 -28.54
CA ILE A 222 4.70 -16.64 -29.35
C ILE A 222 4.20 -15.39 -30.09
N CYS A 223 4.02 -14.26 -29.39
CA CYS A 223 3.58 -13.02 -30.04
C CYS A 223 4.51 -12.60 -31.19
N ARG A 224 5.83 -12.70 -31.01
CA ARG A 224 6.80 -12.34 -32.05
C ARG A 224 6.78 -13.30 -33.24
N ILE A 225 6.61 -14.60 -33.00
CA ILE A 225 6.44 -15.59 -34.06
C ILE A 225 5.18 -15.30 -34.88
N MET A 226 4.09 -14.88 -34.22
CA MET A 226 2.81 -14.57 -34.85
C MET A 226 2.75 -13.19 -35.52
N LEU A 227 3.74 -12.33 -35.27
CA LEU A 227 3.91 -11.03 -35.93
C LEU A 227 4.94 -11.04 -37.06
N ASP A 228 5.70 -12.13 -37.19
CA ASP A 228 6.73 -12.29 -38.20
C ASP A 228 6.12 -12.72 -39.54
N GLU A 229 6.21 -11.86 -40.55
CA GLU A 229 5.66 -12.07 -41.89
C GLU A 229 6.27 -13.31 -42.58
N ASP A 230 7.57 -13.56 -42.43
CA ASP A 230 8.22 -14.72 -43.03
C ASP A 230 7.72 -16.01 -42.37
N SER A 231 7.61 -16.00 -41.04
CA SER A 231 7.02 -17.10 -40.28
C SER A 231 5.57 -17.36 -40.71
N LEU A 232 4.75 -16.33 -40.86
CA LEU A 232 3.35 -16.48 -41.31
C LEU A 232 3.27 -16.99 -42.76
N ALA A 233 4.24 -16.63 -43.61
CA ALA A 233 4.37 -17.14 -44.97
C ALA A 233 4.98 -18.56 -45.05
N GLY A 234 5.29 -19.20 -43.92
CA GLY A 234 5.89 -20.53 -43.88
C GLY A 234 7.37 -20.57 -44.25
N LYS A 235 8.06 -19.42 -44.24
CA LYS A 235 9.49 -19.28 -44.51
C LYS A 235 10.30 -19.17 -43.20
N PRO A 236 11.60 -19.49 -43.22
CA PRO A 236 12.50 -19.17 -42.12
C PRO A 236 12.48 -17.67 -41.85
N SER A 237 12.47 -17.31 -40.57
CA SER A 237 12.60 -15.93 -40.08
C SER A 237 13.99 -15.38 -40.40
N ASP A 238 14.14 -14.06 -40.42
CA ASP A 238 15.48 -13.44 -40.52
C ASP A 238 16.34 -13.72 -39.27
N ASP A 239 17.66 -13.59 -39.40
CA ASP A 239 18.62 -13.88 -38.33
C ASP A 239 18.36 -13.08 -37.05
N LYS A 240 17.87 -11.84 -37.16
CA LYS A 240 17.60 -10.98 -36.01
C LYS A 240 16.37 -11.48 -35.26
N ALA A 241 15.30 -11.79 -35.97
CA ALA A 241 14.08 -12.38 -35.42
C ALA A 241 14.39 -13.74 -34.77
N GLN A 242 15.17 -14.60 -35.43
CA GLN A 242 15.60 -15.88 -34.89
C GLN A 242 16.32 -15.73 -33.54
N ASN A 243 17.35 -14.89 -33.49
CA ASN A 243 18.13 -14.67 -32.27
C ASN A 243 17.26 -14.14 -31.12
N VAL A 244 16.33 -13.24 -31.41
CA VAL A 244 15.44 -12.66 -30.42
C VAL A 244 14.45 -13.69 -29.87
N VAL A 245 13.80 -14.46 -30.74
CA VAL A 245 12.80 -15.46 -30.34
C VAL A 245 13.49 -16.61 -29.58
N LEU A 246 14.63 -17.10 -30.08
CA LEU A 246 15.41 -18.12 -29.37
C LEU A 246 15.81 -17.67 -27.97
N LYS A 247 16.26 -16.42 -27.82
CA LYS A 247 16.64 -15.91 -26.51
C LYS A 247 15.46 -15.90 -25.52
N LEU A 248 14.27 -15.52 -25.97
CA LEU A 248 13.06 -15.56 -25.14
C LEU A 248 12.68 -17.00 -24.76
N ILE A 249 12.76 -17.94 -25.70
CA ILE A 249 12.53 -19.37 -25.42
C ILE A 249 13.54 -19.87 -24.38
N GLU A 250 14.84 -19.62 -24.60
CA GLU A 250 15.91 -19.98 -23.68
C GLU A 250 15.66 -19.41 -22.26
N ASP A 251 15.35 -18.12 -22.15
CA ASP A 251 15.10 -17.45 -20.86
C ASP A 251 13.86 -18.02 -20.15
N SER A 252 12.82 -18.41 -20.90
CA SER A 252 11.65 -19.08 -20.33
C SER A 252 11.97 -20.50 -19.82
N ILE A 253 12.80 -21.25 -20.56
CA ILE A 253 13.23 -22.60 -20.18
C ILE A 253 14.07 -22.55 -18.90
N LEU A 254 14.98 -21.58 -18.79
CA LEU A 254 15.79 -21.36 -17.60
C LEU A 254 14.95 -21.07 -16.34
N ASP A 255 13.77 -20.45 -16.50
CA ASP A 255 12.78 -20.29 -15.42
C ASP A 255 11.85 -21.53 -15.26
N GLY A 256 12.22 -22.69 -15.79
CA GLY A 256 11.47 -23.93 -15.63
C GLY A 256 10.22 -24.06 -16.49
N LYS A 257 10.12 -23.31 -17.60
CA LYS A 257 8.97 -23.42 -18.55
C LYS A 257 9.18 -24.42 -19.68
N ALA A 258 10.22 -25.27 -19.59
CA ALA A 258 10.54 -26.28 -20.59
C ALA A 258 9.36 -27.17 -20.99
N ARG A 259 8.52 -27.60 -20.03
CA ARG A 259 7.32 -28.39 -20.32
C ARG A 259 6.34 -27.66 -21.24
N TYR A 260 6.11 -26.37 -21.00
CA TYR A 260 5.19 -25.58 -21.80
C TYR A 260 5.73 -25.35 -23.22
N VAL A 261 7.04 -25.16 -23.36
CA VAL A 261 7.70 -25.08 -24.68
C VAL A 261 7.56 -26.40 -25.45
N LYS A 262 7.69 -27.55 -24.77
CA LYS A 262 7.51 -28.89 -25.36
C LYS A 262 6.09 -29.15 -25.87
N ASP A 263 5.10 -28.52 -25.25
CA ASP A 263 3.69 -28.74 -25.58
C ASP A 263 3.14 -27.66 -26.55
N GLU A 264 3.91 -26.63 -26.87
CA GLU A 264 3.46 -25.47 -27.65
C GLU A 264 3.79 -25.60 -29.15
N LYS A 265 2.78 -25.97 -29.94
CA LYS A 265 2.92 -26.20 -31.38
C LYS A 265 3.47 -24.99 -32.13
N ILE A 266 3.08 -23.76 -31.77
CA ILE A 266 3.57 -22.56 -32.46
C ILE A 266 5.08 -22.44 -32.36
N ILE A 267 5.65 -22.72 -31.18
CA ILE A 267 7.09 -22.65 -30.96
C ILE A 267 7.79 -23.80 -31.67
N LEU A 268 7.26 -25.03 -31.57
CA LEU A 268 7.87 -26.20 -32.19
C LEU A 268 7.92 -26.09 -33.73
N ASP A 269 6.84 -25.65 -34.35
CA ASP A 269 6.79 -25.45 -35.80
C ASP A 269 7.79 -24.36 -36.23
N TRP A 270 7.90 -23.29 -35.45
CA TRP A 270 8.83 -22.20 -35.72
C TRP A 270 10.29 -22.65 -35.58
N LEU A 271 10.64 -23.43 -34.54
CA LEU A 271 11.98 -23.97 -34.35
C LEU A 271 12.39 -24.83 -35.54
N ASN A 272 11.55 -25.80 -35.91
CA ASN A 272 11.79 -26.71 -37.02
C ASN A 272 12.00 -25.96 -38.35
N ARG A 273 11.18 -24.93 -38.61
CA ARG A 273 11.27 -24.12 -39.82
C ARG A 273 12.58 -23.34 -39.92
N ASN A 274 13.13 -22.92 -38.78
CA ASN A 274 14.39 -22.20 -38.72
C ASN A 274 15.60 -23.14 -38.54
N GLY A 275 15.41 -24.46 -38.67
CA GLY A 275 16.50 -25.44 -38.58
C GLY A 275 17.00 -25.70 -37.16
N PHE A 276 16.20 -25.38 -36.14
CA PHE A 276 16.49 -25.70 -34.74
C PHE A 276 15.67 -26.91 -34.28
N SER A 277 16.26 -27.76 -33.43
CA SER A 277 15.49 -28.72 -32.64
C SER A 277 15.39 -28.26 -31.19
N LEU A 278 14.30 -28.62 -30.50
CA LEU A 278 14.16 -28.30 -29.08
C LEU A 278 15.21 -29.02 -28.23
N ASP A 279 15.62 -30.23 -28.62
CA ASP A 279 16.64 -31.00 -27.93
C ASP A 279 18.00 -30.30 -28.00
N ASP A 280 18.36 -29.71 -29.15
CA ASP A 280 19.59 -28.91 -29.28
C ASP A 280 19.57 -27.68 -28.38
N VAL A 281 18.43 -27.00 -28.29
CA VAL A 281 18.25 -25.84 -27.40
C VAL A 281 18.40 -26.25 -25.94
N LEU A 282 17.80 -27.37 -25.54
CA LEU A 282 17.90 -27.90 -24.18
C LEU A 282 19.31 -28.33 -23.82
N GLN A 283 20.00 -29.05 -24.73
CA GLN A 283 21.37 -29.49 -24.52
C GLN A 283 22.31 -28.30 -24.37
N LYS A 284 22.21 -27.31 -25.26
CA LYS A 284 23.00 -26.07 -25.19
C LYS A 284 22.81 -25.31 -23.88
N LEU A 285 21.60 -25.32 -23.33
CA LEU A 285 21.32 -24.70 -22.03
C LEU A 285 21.90 -25.52 -20.87
N ALA A 286 21.84 -26.84 -20.94
CA ALA A 286 22.44 -27.73 -19.94
C ALA A 286 23.96 -27.51 -19.87
N ASP A 287 24.65 -27.47 -21.02
CA ASP A 287 26.09 -27.25 -21.09
C ASP A 287 26.50 -25.90 -20.44
N ARG A 288 25.75 -24.83 -20.71
CA ARG A 288 25.99 -23.49 -20.10
C ARG A 288 25.80 -23.46 -18.59
N LEU A 289 24.98 -24.35 -18.03
CA LEU A 289 24.76 -24.42 -16.58
C LEU A 289 25.89 -25.19 -15.90
N VAL A 290 26.35 -26.28 -16.52
CA VAL A 290 27.51 -27.06 -16.04
C VAL A 290 28.77 -26.19 -15.98
N ASP A 291 29.02 -25.37 -17.01
CA ASP A 291 30.21 -24.50 -17.05
C ASP A 291 30.21 -23.42 -15.95
N LYS A 292 29.04 -23.03 -15.43
CA LYS A 292 28.92 -22.02 -14.36
C LYS A 292 29.14 -22.56 -12.96
N ASP A 293 28.97 -23.86 -12.74
CA ASP A 293 29.22 -24.50 -11.44
C ASP A 293 30.69 -24.89 -11.25
N ILE A 294 31.52 -24.74 -12.29
CA ILE A 294 32.95 -25.06 -12.29
C ILE A 294 33.82 -23.78 -12.16
N SER A 295 33.24 -22.58 -12.24
CA SER A 295 33.91 -21.27 -12.13
C SER A 295 33.63 -20.57 -10.80
#